data_AF-A0A7S0XQP5-F1
#
_entry.id   AF-A0A7S0XQP5-F1
#
_cell.length_a   1.000
_cell.length_b   1.000
_cell.length_c   1.000
_cell.angle_alpha   90.00
_cell.angle_beta   90.00
_cell.angle_gamma   90.00
#
_symmetry.space_group_name_H-M   'P 1'
#
loop_
_entity.id
_entity.type
_entity.pdbx_description
1 polymer ?
#
loop_
_entity_poly.entity_id
_entity_poly.type
_entity_poly.pdbx_seq_one_letter_code
_entity_poly.pdbx_strand_id
1 'polypeptide(L)'
;KYGILASTYSYRYYRCELKEAYQEVVFNVQQEAGRQFMVVLIQHGRRPTTTSYLYSNAVSDANGLMSFKIDYPKDGTYFIMVHFYPPGYSGPVLNHQYTVEVQIDALTPPGYREFPNIPGRDTFVVNHAKFYAAEG
;
A
#
# COMPACT_ATOMS: atom_id res chain seq x y z
N LYS A 1 -10.22 -7.03 -8.87
CA LYS A 1 -9.55 -6.19 -7.84
C LYS A 1 -10.42 -6.20 -6.59
N TYR A 2 -9.90 -6.63 -5.43
CA TYR A 2 -10.65 -6.60 -4.17
C TYR A 2 -10.62 -5.17 -3.62
N GLY A 3 -11.80 -4.56 -3.43
CA GLY A 3 -11.93 -3.24 -2.83
C GLY A 3 -11.84 -3.32 -1.31
N ILE A 4 -11.00 -2.48 -0.71
CA ILE A 4 -10.81 -2.38 0.74
C ILE A 4 -11.71 -1.27 1.26
N LEU A 5 -12.56 -1.61 2.23
CA LEU A 5 -13.44 -0.64 2.89
C LEU A 5 -12.75 -0.02 4.12
N ALA A 6 -12.90 1.29 4.24
CA ALA A 6 -12.37 2.10 5.33
C ALA A 6 -13.34 3.23 5.71
N SER A 7 -13.24 3.70 6.95
CA SER A 7 -13.94 4.89 7.42
C SER A 7 -12.95 6.04 7.63
N THR A 8 -13.45 7.27 7.71
CA THR A 8 -12.65 8.41 8.19
C THR A 8 -12.05 8.08 9.56
N TYR A 9 -10.81 8.55 9.79
CA TYR A 9 -9.95 8.26 10.95
C TYR A 9 -9.43 6.81 11.06
N SER A 10 -9.77 5.93 10.11
CA SER A 10 -9.14 4.61 10.07
C SER A 10 -7.70 4.68 9.59
N TYR A 11 -6.88 3.77 10.13
CA TYR A 11 -5.53 3.50 9.68
C TYR A 11 -5.44 2.05 9.29
N ARG A 12 -4.91 1.76 8.11
CA ARG A 12 -4.54 0.42 7.70
C ARG A 12 -3.07 0.37 7.39
N TYR A 13 -2.44 -0.73 7.79
CA TYR A 13 -1.04 -0.99 7.52
C TYR A 13 -0.94 -2.21 6.63
N TYR A 14 -0.16 -2.07 5.58
CA TYR A 14 0.24 -3.12 4.68
C TYR A 14 1.73 -3.36 4.82
N ARG A 15 2.13 -4.60 4.62
CA ARG A 15 3.54 -5.01 4.59
C ARG A 15 3.84 -5.54 3.20
N CYS A 16 5.00 -5.21 2.65
CA CYS A 16 5.59 -5.82 1.46
C CYS A 16 7.00 -6.27 1.82
N GLU A 17 7.32 -7.55 1.62
CA GLU A 17 8.65 -8.09 1.90
C GLU A 17 9.40 -8.34 0.58
N LEU A 18 10.52 -7.66 0.39
CA LEU A 18 11.43 -7.87 -0.74
C LEU A 18 12.57 -8.78 -0.27
N LYS A 19 12.75 -9.94 -0.92
CA LYS A 19 13.68 -10.99 -0.47
C LYS A 19 14.99 -11.05 -1.25
N GLU A 20 15.10 -10.25 -2.29
CA GLU A 20 16.26 -10.17 -3.15
C GLU A 20 16.34 -8.76 -3.75
N ALA A 21 17.39 -8.51 -4.53
CA ALA A 21 17.56 -7.24 -5.22
C ALA A 21 16.60 -7.16 -6.41
N TYR A 22 15.82 -6.08 -6.45
CA TYR A 22 14.95 -5.72 -7.56
C TYR A 22 15.46 -4.45 -8.24
N GLN A 23 15.09 -4.22 -9.50
CA GLN A 23 15.38 -2.97 -10.20
C GLN A 23 14.36 -1.89 -9.87
N GLU A 24 13.11 -2.27 -9.63
CA GLU A 24 12.01 -1.36 -9.40
C GLU A 24 10.94 -1.99 -8.49
N VAL A 25 10.40 -1.18 -7.58
CA VAL A 25 9.11 -1.45 -6.95
C VAL A 25 8.19 -0.24 -7.06
N VAL A 26 6.95 -0.47 -7.47
CA VAL A 26 5.90 0.54 -7.57
C VAL A 26 4.74 0.17 -6.65
N PHE A 27 4.42 1.07 -5.73
CA PHE A 27 3.23 0.97 -4.88
C PHE A 27 2.13 1.86 -5.45
N ASN A 28 1.03 1.24 -5.85
CA ASN A 28 -0.14 1.90 -6.42
C ASN A 28 -1.29 1.81 -5.41
N VAL A 29 -1.78 2.95 -4.94
CA VAL A 29 -2.96 3.03 -4.08
C VAL A 29 -4.02 3.86 -4.78
N GLN A 30 -5.15 3.24 -5.09
CA GLN A 30 -6.21 3.90 -5.86
C GLN A 30 -7.49 3.97 -5.05
N GLN A 31 -8.00 5.18 -4.82
CA GLN A 31 -9.30 5.42 -4.21
C GLN A 31 -10.37 5.56 -5.29
N GLU A 32 -11.61 5.20 -5.00
CA GLU A 32 -12.74 5.58 -5.85
C GLU A 32 -12.81 7.10 -6.05
N ALA A 33 -13.12 7.52 -7.28
CA ALA A 33 -13.12 8.91 -7.70
C ALA A 33 -14.05 9.78 -6.82
N GLY A 34 -13.61 11.00 -6.50
CA GLY A 34 -14.47 12.06 -5.95
C GLY A 34 -14.32 12.39 -4.45
N ARG A 35 -13.47 11.70 -3.67
CA ARG A 35 -13.27 12.03 -2.23
C ARG A 35 -11.79 12.07 -1.84
N GLN A 36 -11.15 13.23 -1.88
CA GLN A 36 -9.71 13.37 -1.55
C GLN A 36 -9.47 13.52 -0.03
N PHE A 37 -9.52 12.40 0.70
CA PHE A 37 -9.14 12.36 2.12
C PHE A 37 -8.07 11.30 2.43
N MET A 38 -7.59 10.59 1.41
CA MET A 38 -6.62 9.51 1.57
C MET A 38 -5.20 10.06 1.62
N VAL A 39 -4.46 9.62 2.63
CA VAL A 39 -3.02 9.86 2.75
C VAL A 39 -2.34 8.50 2.79
N VAL A 40 -1.28 8.36 2.01
CA VAL A 40 -0.47 7.15 1.90
C VAL A 40 0.95 7.46 2.32
N LEU A 41 1.47 6.69 3.27
CA LEU A 41 2.85 6.76 3.74
C LEU A 41 3.56 5.44 3.47
N ILE A 42 4.84 5.49 3.12
CA ILE A 42 5.69 4.31 2.93
C ILE A 42 6.94 4.45 3.78
N GLN A 43 7.39 3.37 4.41
CA GLN A 43 8.62 3.34 5.19
C GLN A 43 9.31 1.97 5.11
N HIS A 44 10.65 1.96 5.06
CA HIS A 44 11.45 0.74 5.08
C HIS A 44 11.82 0.34 6.53
N GLY A 45 11.78 -0.97 6.82
CA GLY A 45 12.20 -1.58 8.08
C GLY A 45 11.21 -1.44 9.26
N ARG A 46 10.35 -0.42 9.25
CA ARG A 46 9.38 -0.15 10.34
C ARG A 46 8.10 0.50 9.83
N ARG A 47 7.04 0.47 10.65
CA ARG A 47 5.78 1.17 10.34
C ARG A 47 6.01 2.68 10.23
N PRO A 48 5.46 3.35 9.20
CA PRO A 48 5.51 4.81 9.12
C PRO A 48 4.64 5.44 10.22
N THR A 49 4.95 6.69 10.56
CA THR A 49 4.08 7.60 11.32
C THR A 49 3.89 8.87 10.51
N THR A 50 2.95 9.73 10.91
CA THR A 50 2.73 11.04 10.29
C THR A 50 3.95 11.98 10.35
N THR A 51 4.95 11.65 11.19
CA THR A 51 6.19 12.42 11.36
C THR A 51 7.45 11.66 10.94
N SER A 52 7.34 10.37 10.61
CA SER A 52 8.47 9.52 10.21
C SER A 52 8.03 8.57 9.10
N TYR A 53 8.34 8.93 7.87
CA TYR A 53 8.08 8.18 6.65
C TYR A 53 9.23 8.35 5.66
N LEU A 54 9.37 7.42 4.72
CA LEU A 54 10.26 7.56 3.56
C LEU A 54 9.56 8.33 2.44
N TYR A 55 8.30 7.99 2.18
CA TYR A 55 7.45 8.67 1.20
C TYR A 55 6.08 9.00 1.79
N SER A 56 5.48 10.09 1.31
CA SER A 56 4.12 10.51 1.65
C SER A 56 3.45 11.09 0.42
N ASN A 57 2.18 10.75 0.19
CA ASN A 57 1.33 11.45 -0.77
C ASN A 57 -0.10 11.54 -0.22
N ALA A 58 -0.73 12.69 -0.46
CA ALA A 58 -2.13 12.98 -0.12
C ALA A 58 -2.94 13.45 -1.34
N VAL A 59 -2.30 13.53 -2.51
CA VAL A 59 -2.88 14.03 -3.76
C VAL A 59 -2.86 12.89 -4.78
N SER A 60 -4.05 12.47 -5.18
CA SER A 60 -4.24 11.50 -6.26
C SER A 60 -4.38 12.18 -7.63
N ASP A 61 -4.15 11.41 -8.69
CA ASP A 61 -4.45 11.84 -10.05
C ASP A 61 -5.96 11.89 -10.34
N ALA A 62 -6.34 12.22 -11.58
CA ALA A 62 -7.74 12.29 -12.01
C ALA A 62 -8.53 10.97 -11.85
N ASN A 63 -7.84 9.83 -11.77
CA ASN A 63 -8.42 8.50 -11.58
C ASN A 63 -8.37 8.03 -10.12
N GLY A 64 -7.96 8.90 -9.18
CA GLY A 64 -7.84 8.56 -7.77
C GLY A 64 -6.60 7.73 -7.43
N LEU A 65 -5.62 7.61 -8.33
CA LEU A 65 -4.39 6.85 -8.14
C LEU A 65 -3.29 7.69 -7.49
N MET A 66 -2.62 7.11 -6.49
CA MET A 66 -1.35 7.56 -5.95
C MET A 66 -0.31 6.47 -6.22
N SER A 67 0.77 6.83 -6.92
CA SER A 67 1.84 5.90 -7.30
C SER A 67 3.16 6.31 -6.65
N PHE A 68 3.89 5.34 -6.12
CA PHE A 68 5.20 5.52 -5.50
C PHE A 68 6.18 4.55 -6.11
N LYS A 69 7.12 5.08 -6.90
CA LYS A 69 8.17 4.30 -7.53
C LYS A 69 9.46 4.41 -6.72
N ILE A 70 10.11 3.27 -6.49
CA ILE A 70 11.44 3.17 -5.90
C ILE A 70 12.32 2.39 -6.86
N ASP A 71 13.31 3.06 -7.44
CA ASP A 71 14.37 2.42 -8.21
C ASP A 71 15.41 1.78 -7.27
N TYR A 72 15.86 0.58 -7.62
CA TYR A 72 16.81 -0.23 -6.86
C TYR A 72 16.48 -0.31 -5.36
N PRO A 73 15.27 -0.80 -4.98
CA PRO A 73 14.86 -0.82 -3.59
C PRO A 73 15.79 -1.71 -2.76
N LYS A 74 16.09 -1.26 -1.53
CA LYS A 74 16.76 -2.09 -0.54
C LYS A 74 15.93 -3.34 -0.24
N ASP A 75 16.60 -4.46 -0.04
CA ASP A 75 15.98 -5.68 0.46
C ASP A 75 15.38 -5.47 1.86
N GLY A 76 14.42 -6.32 2.22
CA GLY A 76 13.71 -6.26 3.49
C GLY A 76 12.28 -5.76 3.36
N THR A 77 11.74 -5.27 4.48
CA THR A 77 10.30 -5.00 4.58
C THR A 77 9.98 -3.53 4.35
N TYR A 78 9.06 -3.26 3.44
CA TYR A 78 8.38 -1.98 3.29
C TYR A 78 7.01 -2.03 3.96
N PHE A 79 6.68 -1.00 4.71
CA PHE A 79 5.36 -0.81 5.31
C PHE A 79 4.66 0.34 4.60
N ILE A 80 3.43 0.09 4.15
CA ILE A 80 2.53 1.10 3.61
C ILE A 80 1.47 1.39 4.67
N MET A 81 1.23 2.66 4.98
CA MET A 81 0.10 3.09 5.80
C MET A 81 -0.86 3.88 4.94
N VAL A 82 -2.14 3.52 4.99
CA VAL A 82 -3.22 4.29 4.37
C VAL A 82 -4.12 4.79 5.49
N HIS A 83 -4.39 6.10 5.51
CA HIS A 83 -5.34 6.69 6.43
C HIS A 83 -6.22 7.74 5.78
N PHE A 84 -7.38 7.96 6.39
CA PHE A 84 -8.42 8.86 5.87
C PHE A 84 -8.73 9.98 6.85
N TYR A 85 -7.90 11.02 6.88
CA TYR A 85 -8.23 12.32 7.45
C TYR A 85 -7.10 13.31 7.12
N PRO A 86 -7.41 14.50 6.58
CA PRO A 86 -6.46 15.60 6.57
C PRO A 86 -6.36 16.19 8.00
N PRO A 87 -5.19 16.72 8.40
CA PRO A 87 -5.05 17.43 9.67
C PRO A 87 -6.13 18.51 9.82
N GLY A 88 -6.87 18.49 10.94
CA GLY A 88 -7.89 19.49 11.24
C GLY A 88 -9.30 19.21 10.70
N TYR A 89 -9.56 18.07 10.04
CA TYR A 89 -10.92 17.69 9.66
C TYR A 89 -11.77 17.34 10.89
N SER A 90 -12.96 17.96 10.98
CA SER A 90 -13.95 17.73 12.05
C SER A 90 -15.35 17.40 11.52
N GLY A 91 -15.45 16.98 10.25
CA GLY A 91 -16.70 16.67 9.58
C GLY A 91 -17.22 15.25 9.86
N PRO A 92 -18.29 14.82 9.16
CA PRO A 92 -18.87 13.50 9.34
C PRO A 92 -17.86 12.39 8.99
N VAL A 93 -18.05 11.22 9.61
CA VAL A 93 -17.33 10.00 9.22
C VAL A 93 -17.89 9.51 7.89
N LEU A 94 -17.02 9.46 6.88
CA LEU A 94 -17.34 8.98 5.54
C LEU A 94 -16.83 7.56 5.35
N ASN A 95 -17.50 6.83 4.46
CA ASN A 95 -17.01 5.57 3.92
C ASN A 95 -16.11 5.83 2.72
N HIS A 96 -15.03 5.06 2.66
CA HIS A 96 -14.02 5.07 1.63
C HIS A 96 -13.82 3.66 1.10
N GLN A 97 -13.58 3.57 -0.21
CA GLN A 97 -13.19 2.34 -0.88
C GLN A 97 -11.92 2.62 -1.68
N TYR A 98 -10.94 1.73 -1.55
CA TYR A 98 -9.67 1.85 -2.23
C TYR A 98 -9.06 0.48 -2.51
N THR A 99 -8.01 0.48 -3.31
CA THR A 99 -7.21 -0.71 -3.63
C THR A 99 -5.74 -0.39 -3.41
N VAL A 100 -4.98 -1.42 -3.05
CA VAL A 100 -3.52 -1.36 -2.94
C VAL A 100 -2.96 -2.43 -3.85
N GLU A 101 -2.06 -2.03 -4.74
CA GLU A 101 -1.36 -2.88 -5.70
C GLU A 101 0.14 -2.60 -5.57
N VAL A 102 0.95 -3.65 -5.68
CA VAL A 102 2.42 -3.55 -5.71
C VAL A 102 2.89 -4.21 -6.99
N GLN A 103 3.75 -3.52 -7.73
CA GLN A 103 4.39 -4.02 -8.94
C GLN A 103 5.91 -4.05 -8.70
N ILE A 104 6.60 -5.09 -9.15
CA ILE A 104 8.05 -5.29 -8.96
C ILE A 104 8.63 -5.74 -10.29
N ASP A 105 9.64 -5.05 -10.81
CA ASP A 105 10.31 -5.39 -12.09
C ASP A 105 9.33 -5.71 -13.23
N ALA A 106 8.27 -4.90 -13.38
CA ALA A 106 7.15 -5.08 -14.32
C ALA A 106 6.25 -6.31 -14.10
N LEU A 107 6.48 -7.10 -13.04
CA LEU A 107 5.58 -8.16 -12.59
C LEU A 107 4.59 -7.61 -11.56
N THR A 108 3.31 -7.91 -11.75
CA THR A 108 2.29 -7.75 -10.71
C THR A 108 2.16 -9.09 -9.98
N PRO A 109 2.78 -9.27 -8.78
CA PRO A 109 2.58 -10.50 -8.02
C PRO A 109 1.08 -10.77 -7.81
N PRO A 110 0.61 -12.03 -7.87
CA PRO A 110 -0.77 -12.38 -7.57
C PRO A 110 -1.10 -11.80 -6.21
N GLY A 111 -2.02 -10.83 -6.22
CA GLY A 111 -2.12 -9.82 -5.18
C GLY A 111 -2.40 -10.36 -3.78
N TYR A 112 -2.46 -9.41 -2.85
CA TYR A 112 -3.07 -9.49 -1.52
C TYR A 112 -3.37 -10.91 -0.99
N ARG A 113 -2.55 -11.39 -0.06
CA ARG A 113 -2.95 -12.50 0.82
C ARG A 113 -3.41 -11.90 2.14
N GLU A 114 -4.70 -11.86 2.38
CA GLU A 114 -5.18 -11.77 3.77
C GLU A 114 -4.62 -12.98 4.50
N PHE A 115 -3.73 -12.78 5.47
CA PHE A 115 -3.29 -13.89 6.29
C PHE A 115 -4.46 -14.25 7.20
N PRO A 116 -5.10 -15.42 7.01
CA PRO A 116 -6.14 -15.83 7.93
C PRO A 116 -5.46 -15.94 9.30
N ASN A 117 -5.96 -15.19 10.28
CA ASN A 117 -5.55 -15.17 11.69
C ASN A 117 -4.63 -14.03 12.18
N ILE A 118 -4.60 -12.86 11.54
CA ILE A 118 -4.13 -11.66 12.24
C ILE A 118 -5.15 -10.51 12.13
N PRO A 119 -6.00 -10.30 13.16
CA PRO A 119 -6.86 -9.13 13.23
C PRO A 119 -6.03 -7.85 13.06
N GLY A 120 -6.34 -7.05 12.04
CA GLY A 120 -5.69 -5.75 11.80
C GLY A 120 -4.28 -5.80 11.19
N ARG A 121 -3.87 -6.90 10.53
CA ARG A 121 -2.61 -6.93 9.75
C ARG A 121 -2.81 -7.49 8.35
N ASP A 122 -3.09 -6.59 7.43
CA ASP A 122 -3.12 -6.85 6.00
C ASP A 122 -1.66 -7.00 5.51
N THR A 123 -1.25 -8.15 4.95
CA THR A 123 0.17 -8.43 4.61
C THR A 123 0.31 -8.90 3.18
N PHE A 124 1.12 -8.23 2.37
CA PHE A 124 1.61 -8.73 1.09
C PHE A 124 2.97 -9.41 1.33
N VAL A 125 3.08 -10.71 1.05
CA VAL A 125 4.38 -11.39 1.04
C VAL A 125 4.76 -11.66 -0.39
N VAL A 126 5.87 -11.06 -0.83
CA VAL A 126 6.44 -11.28 -2.16
C VAL A 126 7.65 -12.19 -2.00
N ASN A 127 7.71 -13.28 -2.77
CA ASN A 127 8.88 -14.13 -2.88
C ASN A 127 9.03 -14.60 -4.33
N HIS A 128 10.00 -14.06 -5.07
CA HIS A 128 10.30 -14.49 -6.45
C HIS A 128 10.53 -16.00 -6.59
N ALA A 129 11.15 -16.67 -5.61
CA ALA A 129 11.33 -18.12 -5.64
C ALA A 129 10.00 -18.93 -5.65
N LYS A 130 8.87 -18.32 -5.30
CA LYS A 130 7.53 -18.93 -5.41
C LYS A 130 6.77 -18.52 -6.68
N PHE A 131 7.27 -17.55 -7.44
CA PHE A 131 6.60 -17.07 -8.67
C PHE A 131 7.16 -17.71 -9.95
N TYR A 132 8.32 -18.38 -9.88
CA TYR A 132 8.82 -19.24 -10.96
C TYR A 132 8.35 -20.71 -10.86
N ALA A 133 7.65 -21.09 -9.78
CA ALA A 133 7.07 -22.42 -9.62
C ALA A 133 5.58 -22.41 -10.00
N ALA A 134 5.31 -22.17 -11.29
CA ALA A 134 4.16 -22.78 -11.94
C ALA A 134 4.76 -23.70 -13.00
N GLU A 135 4.91 -24.98 -12.62
CA GLU A 135 5.39 -26.05 -13.49
C GLU A 135 4.48 -26.21 -14.72
N GLY A 136 5.04 -26.84 -15.76
CA GLY A 136 4.38 -27.14 -17.02
C GLY A 136 3.28 -28.21 -16.96
#